data_AF-A0A1F3MFW5-F1
#
_entry.id   AF-A0A1F3MFW5-F1
#
_cell.length_a   1.000
_cell.length_b   1.000
_cell.length_c   1.000
_cell.angle_alpha   90.00
_cell.angle_beta   90.00
_cell.angle_gamma   90.00
#
_symmetry.space_group_name_H-M   'P 1'
#
loop_
_entity.id
_entity.type
_entity.pdbx_description
1 polymer ?
#
loop_
_entity_poly.entity_id
_entity_poly.type
_entity_poly.pdbx_seq_one_letter_code
_entity_poly.pdbx_strand_id
1 'polypeptide(L)'
;MNDISDWTRAEYKEWYEWGLDSLVHETEYVFHQQLSENEYVIKARTHSYSFKERTIQFINDFTYTFLGSGDLIIDHKISCSLEFPARRANDDIPWFQKIGLQMDLMPGIKELTWYGKGPFETYPDRKTGAKTGIYSVPADEIVMPYNITEEFGNHTDVRWAAVLHKSGKGLAFFSDDLMNVSINPYSNLESAWYPYQLIRKDNLTLNIDHRVSGIGETPITVRHAYRTYPDTYHYRVRIRPFDGTREELVQMGREKW
;
A
#
# COMPACT_ATOMS: atom_id res chain seq x y z
N MET A 1 -2.06 17.61 -6.13
CA MET A 1 -2.13 19.09 -6.07
C MET A 1 -2.65 19.53 -4.72
N ASN A 2 -3.62 18.81 -4.16
CA ASN A 2 -4.17 19.11 -2.84
C ASN A 2 -3.08 19.09 -1.76
N ASP A 3 -2.26 18.02 -1.70
CA ASP A 3 -1.23 17.85 -0.65
C ASP A 3 -0.11 18.91 -0.65
N ILE A 4 0.12 19.60 -1.78
CA ILE A 4 1.15 20.64 -1.91
C ILE A 4 0.62 22.05 -1.64
N SER A 5 -0.71 22.23 -1.64
CA SER A 5 -1.36 23.54 -1.53
C SER A 5 -1.22 24.08 -0.12
N ASP A 6 -0.82 25.35 0.03
CA ASP A 6 -0.71 26.04 1.32
C ASP A 6 -1.98 26.81 1.71
N TRP A 7 -3.07 26.68 0.96
CA TRP A 7 -4.31 27.43 1.19
C TRP A 7 -5.01 27.04 2.50
N THR A 8 -4.81 25.81 2.97
CA THR A 8 -5.31 25.35 4.28
C THR A 8 -4.25 24.60 5.06
N ARG A 9 -3.73 23.51 4.49
CA ARG A 9 -2.67 22.69 5.08
C ARG A 9 -1.88 22.07 3.93
N ALA A 10 -0.56 22.21 3.95
CA ALA A 10 0.31 21.55 2.97
C ALA A 10 0.80 20.24 3.59
N GLU A 11 -0.01 19.17 3.52
CA GLU A 11 0.29 17.88 4.13
C GLU A 11 1.65 17.32 3.69
N TYR A 12 2.02 17.58 2.42
CA TYR A 12 3.33 17.24 1.88
C TYR A 12 4.47 17.75 2.75
N LYS A 13 4.42 19.02 3.20
CA LYS A 13 5.51 19.60 4.00
C LYS A 13 5.66 18.86 5.33
N GLU A 14 4.55 18.54 5.97
CA GLU A 14 4.54 17.83 7.25
C GLU A 14 5.12 16.42 7.11
N TRP A 15 4.75 15.69 6.04
CA TRP A 15 5.28 14.35 5.79
C TRP A 15 6.81 14.33 5.58
N TYR A 16 7.34 15.31 4.84
CA TYR A 16 8.78 15.44 4.60
C TYR A 16 9.54 15.98 5.82
N GLU A 17 8.96 16.91 6.58
CA GLU A 17 9.50 17.37 7.87
C GLU A 17 9.60 16.21 8.87
N TRP A 18 8.64 15.29 8.82
CA TRP A 18 8.63 14.06 9.62
C TRP A 18 9.48 12.94 9.02
N GLY A 19 10.01 13.14 7.82
CA GLY A 19 10.87 12.22 7.10
C GLY A 19 10.21 10.90 6.71
N LEU A 20 8.90 10.88 6.51
CA LEU A 20 8.18 9.67 6.05
C LEU A 20 8.66 9.18 4.67
N ASP A 21 9.31 10.05 3.89
CA ASP A 21 9.98 9.75 2.62
C ASP A 21 11.35 9.07 2.78
N SER A 22 11.80 8.88 4.02
CA SER A 22 13.19 8.57 4.35
C SER A 22 13.33 7.51 5.45
N LEU A 23 12.34 6.63 5.55
CA LEU A 23 12.33 5.56 6.55
C LEU A 23 13.48 4.57 6.31
N VAL A 24 14.18 4.24 7.39
CA VAL A 24 15.16 3.17 7.48
C VAL A 24 14.61 2.11 8.42
N HIS A 25 14.89 0.86 8.09
CA HIS A 25 14.39 -0.31 8.81
C HIS A 25 15.54 -1.04 9.49
N GLU A 26 15.51 -1.13 10.82
CA GLU A 26 16.47 -1.88 11.62
C GLU A 26 15.77 -3.09 12.26
N THR A 27 16.19 -4.29 11.88
CA THR A 27 15.64 -5.52 12.46
C THR A 27 16.28 -5.81 13.82
N GLU A 28 15.45 -5.83 14.86
CA GLU A 28 15.85 -6.12 16.23
C GLU A 28 16.11 -7.61 16.42
N TYR A 29 15.19 -8.45 15.95
CA TYR A 29 15.36 -9.89 15.95
C TYR A 29 14.63 -10.55 14.80
N VAL A 30 15.13 -11.73 14.43
CA VAL A 30 14.42 -12.71 13.61
C VAL A 30 14.44 -14.04 14.36
N PHE A 31 13.26 -14.61 14.54
CA PHE A 31 13.07 -15.95 15.05
C PHE A 31 12.39 -16.79 13.98
N HIS A 32 12.78 -18.04 13.81
CA HIS A 32 12.13 -18.93 12.87
C HIS A 32 11.98 -20.32 13.47
N GLN A 33 10.88 -20.99 13.11
CA GLN A 33 10.55 -22.32 13.60
C GLN A 33 9.68 -23.05 12.58
N GLN A 34 9.98 -24.33 12.38
CA GLN A 34 9.05 -25.24 11.73
C GLN A 34 7.99 -25.68 12.76
N LEU A 35 6.72 -25.35 12.51
CA LEU A 35 5.60 -25.72 13.41
C LEU A 35 5.05 -27.10 13.08
N SER A 36 5.04 -27.47 11.79
CA SER A 36 4.65 -28.79 11.31
C SER A 36 5.34 -29.13 9.98
N GLU A 37 5.07 -30.30 9.41
CA GLU A 37 5.57 -30.66 8.07
C GLU A 37 5.13 -29.66 7.00
N ASN A 38 3.95 -29.06 7.16
CA ASN A 38 3.33 -28.15 6.18
C ASN A 38 3.27 -26.69 6.65
N GLU A 39 3.99 -26.33 7.72
CA GLU A 39 3.93 -24.97 8.26
C GLU A 39 5.29 -24.54 8.82
N TYR A 40 5.82 -23.45 8.27
CA TYR A 40 7.05 -22.82 8.70
C TYR A 40 6.82 -21.35 9.01
N VAL A 41 7.26 -20.89 10.18
CA VAL A 41 7.01 -19.54 10.65
C VAL A 41 8.31 -18.78 10.84
N ILE A 42 8.34 -17.54 10.36
CA ILE A 42 9.38 -16.54 10.64
C ILE A 42 8.71 -15.36 11.35
N LYS A 43 9.20 -14.99 12.52
CA LYS A 43 8.82 -13.78 13.25
C LYS A 43 9.95 -12.79 13.19
N ALA A 44 9.66 -11.56 12.82
CA ALA A 44 10.63 -10.48 12.80
C ALA A 44 10.07 -9.26 13.52
N ARG A 45 10.88 -8.63 14.37
CA ARG A 45 10.61 -7.29 14.89
C ARG A 45 11.55 -6.31 14.23
N THR A 46 10.99 -5.28 13.62
CA THR A 46 11.74 -4.24 12.91
C THR A 46 11.33 -2.87 13.43
N HIS A 47 12.31 -2.07 13.80
CA HIS A 47 12.14 -0.68 14.13
C HIS A 47 12.35 0.16 12.87
N SER A 48 11.35 0.97 12.51
CA SER A 48 11.43 1.86 11.35
C SER A 48 11.39 3.31 11.79
N TYR A 49 12.32 4.12 11.31
CA TYR A 49 12.44 5.51 11.69
C TYR A 49 13.08 6.31 10.55
N SER A 50 12.85 7.62 10.52
CA SER A 50 13.45 8.48 9.50
C SER A 50 14.93 8.74 9.77
N PHE A 51 15.78 8.67 8.74
CA PHE A 51 17.20 9.03 8.88
C PHE A 51 17.42 10.54 9.05
N LYS A 52 16.44 11.37 8.71
CA LYS A 52 16.50 12.84 8.84
C LYS A 52 16.10 13.31 10.23
N GLU A 53 15.05 12.71 10.80
CA GLU A 53 14.39 13.13 12.04
C GLU A 53 13.73 11.92 12.71
N ARG A 54 13.84 11.75 14.03
CA ARG A 54 13.31 10.56 14.75
C ARG A 54 11.99 10.83 15.49
N THR A 55 11.34 11.94 15.15
CA THR A 55 10.06 12.35 15.75
C THR A 55 8.98 11.27 15.60
N ILE A 56 8.94 10.58 14.45
CA ILE A 56 8.05 9.42 14.22
C ILE A 56 8.86 8.15 14.07
N GLN A 57 8.41 7.13 14.78
CA GLN A 57 9.01 5.82 14.80
C GLN A 57 7.91 4.76 14.73
N PHE A 58 8.25 3.61 14.17
CA PHE A 58 7.32 2.51 13.99
C PHE A 58 7.96 1.23 14.50
N ILE A 59 7.26 0.54 15.40
CA ILE A 59 7.60 -0.85 15.76
C ILE A 59 6.75 -1.75 14.89
N ASN A 60 7.40 -2.60 14.11
CA ASN A 60 6.79 -3.50 13.14
C ASN A 60 7.02 -4.93 13.61
N ASP A 61 5.96 -5.62 14.01
CA ASP A 61 5.97 -7.03 14.35
C ASP A 61 5.38 -7.81 13.17
N PHE A 62 6.24 -8.51 12.43
CA PHE A 62 5.85 -9.38 11.34
C PHE A 62 5.86 -10.84 11.78
N THR A 63 4.82 -11.58 11.39
CA THR A 63 4.81 -13.04 11.37
C THR A 63 4.53 -13.52 9.94
N TYR A 64 5.53 -14.15 9.34
CA TYR A 64 5.46 -14.80 8.05
C TYR A 64 5.19 -16.28 8.26
N THR A 65 4.07 -16.80 7.76
CA THR A 65 3.72 -18.22 7.80
C THR A 65 3.71 -18.78 6.40
N PHE A 66 4.63 -19.69 6.11
CA PHE A 66 4.70 -20.45 4.87
C PHE A 66 3.95 -21.76 5.04
N LEU A 67 3.00 -22.02 4.15
CA LEU A 67 2.18 -23.22 4.16
C LEU A 67 2.61 -24.20 3.06
N GLY A 68 2.38 -25.49 3.29
CA GLY A 68 2.62 -26.55 2.30
C GLY A 68 1.82 -26.40 0.99
N SER A 69 0.77 -25.56 0.99
CA SER A 69 0.04 -25.16 -0.23
C SER A 69 0.83 -24.21 -1.14
N GLY A 70 1.94 -23.65 -0.66
CA GLY A 70 2.67 -22.56 -1.33
C GLY A 70 2.22 -21.16 -0.91
N ASP A 71 1.24 -21.05 -0.01
CA ASP A 71 0.78 -19.76 0.52
C ASP A 71 1.80 -19.17 1.47
N LEU A 72 1.95 -17.85 1.39
CA LEU A 72 2.59 -17.03 2.39
C LEU A 72 1.53 -16.16 3.07
N ILE A 73 1.35 -16.31 4.37
CA ILE A 73 0.55 -15.38 5.18
C ILE A 73 1.51 -14.43 5.89
N ILE A 74 1.28 -13.13 5.70
CA ILE A 74 1.99 -12.05 6.40
C ILE A 74 0.99 -11.46 7.40
N ASP A 75 1.21 -11.68 8.68
CA ASP A 75 0.55 -10.97 9.77
C ASP A 75 1.45 -9.82 10.22
N HIS A 76 0.96 -8.58 10.09
CA HIS A 76 1.72 -7.39 10.40
C HIS A 76 0.98 -6.54 11.42
N LYS A 77 1.57 -6.41 12.61
CA LYS A 77 1.19 -5.41 13.60
C LYS A 77 2.21 -4.28 13.57
N ILE A 78 1.76 -3.07 13.29
CA ILE A 78 2.57 -1.86 13.30
C ILE A 78 2.06 -0.93 14.40
N SER A 79 2.96 -0.46 15.27
CA SER A 79 2.65 0.52 16.32
C SER A 79 3.44 1.78 16.05
N CYS A 80 2.76 2.89 15.80
CA CYS A 80 3.39 4.19 15.66
C CYS A 80 3.67 4.80 17.05
N SER A 81 4.89 5.26 17.28
CA SER A 81 5.24 6.16 18.37
C SER A 81 5.60 7.54 17.82
N LEU A 82 5.07 8.56 18.47
CA LEU A 82 5.33 9.97 18.16
C LEU A 82 5.99 10.59 19.39
N GLU A 83 7.26 10.96 19.28
CA GLU A 83 7.92 11.76 20.33
C GLU A 83 7.43 13.19 20.23
N PHE A 84 6.51 13.55 21.11
CA PHE A 84 5.93 14.88 21.15
C PHE A 84 6.89 15.91 21.75
N PRO A 85 6.94 17.11 21.15
CA PRO A 85 6.75 18.35 21.90
C PRO A 85 5.41 19.01 21.52
N ALA A 86 4.32 18.24 21.34
CA ALA A 86 3.04 18.81 20.90
C ALA A 86 2.27 19.48 22.05
N ARG A 87 2.70 20.69 22.40
CA ARG A 87 1.74 21.76 22.67
C ARG A 87 1.74 22.73 21.49
N ARG A 88 1.09 22.33 20.40
CA ARG A 88 0.29 23.31 19.66
C ARG A 88 -1.14 23.09 20.10
N ALA A 89 -1.58 23.92 21.05
CA ALA A 89 -2.86 23.78 21.74
C ALA A 89 -4.10 23.87 20.83
N ASN A 90 -3.92 24.06 19.51
CA ASN A 90 -4.98 24.26 18.50
C ASN A 90 -4.78 23.50 17.16
N ASP A 91 -3.74 22.68 16.98
CA ASP A 91 -3.46 22.05 15.67
C ASP A 91 -3.86 20.57 15.65
N ASP A 92 -4.66 20.22 14.63
CA ASP A 92 -5.08 18.87 14.25
C ASP A 92 -3.86 17.95 13.98
N ILE A 93 -3.85 16.77 14.63
CA ILE A 93 -2.74 15.81 14.55
C ILE A 93 -2.50 15.46 13.07
N PRO A 94 -1.27 15.54 12.55
CA PRO A 94 -1.03 15.13 11.18
C PRO A 94 -1.30 13.63 10.98
N TRP A 95 -1.64 13.25 9.76
CA TRP A 95 -1.99 11.88 9.37
C TRP A 95 -1.04 11.37 8.30
N PHE A 96 -1.00 10.07 8.07
CA PHE A 96 -0.18 9.43 7.04
C PHE A 96 -0.89 9.41 5.69
N GLN A 97 -0.12 9.33 4.60
CA GLN A 97 -0.66 9.00 3.28
C GLN A 97 -1.29 7.60 3.28
N LYS A 98 -0.55 6.60 3.78
CA LYS A 98 -0.95 5.20 3.77
C LYS A 98 -0.20 4.35 4.80
N ILE A 99 -0.79 3.21 5.16
CA ILE A 99 -0.20 2.13 5.96
C ILE A 99 -0.45 0.83 5.20
N GLY A 100 0.62 0.12 4.85
CA GLY A 100 0.55 -1.01 3.94
C GLY A 100 1.87 -1.74 3.71
N LEU A 101 1.85 -2.65 2.75
CA LEU A 101 3.04 -3.34 2.23
C LEU A 101 3.35 -2.81 0.83
N GLN A 102 4.63 -2.52 0.59
CA GLN A 102 5.15 -2.15 -0.71
C GLN A 102 6.10 -3.25 -1.19
N MET A 103 5.97 -3.66 -2.45
CA MET A 103 6.79 -4.71 -3.05
C MET A 103 7.21 -4.31 -4.46
N ASP A 104 8.49 -4.49 -4.79
CA ASP A 104 8.94 -4.45 -6.17
C ASP A 104 8.73 -5.82 -6.82
N LEU A 105 7.92 -5.85 -7.86
CA LEU A 105 7.62 -7.05 -8.62
C LEU A 105 8.74 -7.35 -9.60
N MET A 106 8.93 -8.63 -9.93
CA MET A 106 9.84 -9.00 -11.01
C MET A 106 9.43 -8.36 -12.34
N PRO A 107 10.39 -8.07 -13.23
CA PRO A 107 10.09 -7.64 -14.59
C PRO A 107 9.12 -8.58 -15.32
N GLY A 108 8.36 -8.03 -16.27
CA GLY A 108 7.50 -8.85 -17.15
C GLY A 108 6.08 -9.08 -16.62
N ILE A 109 5.61 -8.27 -15.67
CA ILE A 109 4.19 -8.21 -15.32
C ILE A 109 3.38 -7.84 -16.57
N LYS A 110 2.33 -8.60 -16.83
CA LYS A 110 1.40 -8.44 -17.95
C LYS A 110 0.20 -7.59 -17.56
N GLU A 111 -0.41 -7.87 -16.42
CA GLU A 111 -1.67 -7.25 -16.00
C GLU A 111 -1.83 -7.27 -14.48
N LEU A 112 -2.54 -6.27 -13.97
CA LEU A 112 -3.12 -6.24 -12.63
C LEU A 112 -4.62 -6.50 -12.74
N THR A 113 -5.14 -7.47 -12.00
CA THR A 113 -6.57 -7.76 -11.87
C THR A 113 -7.00 -7.63 -10.42
N TRP A 114 -8.17 -7.04 -10.14
CA TRP A 114 -8.67 -6.90 -8.77
C TRP A 114 -10.17 -7.08 -8.68
N TYR A 115 -10.65 -7.54 -7.52
CA TYR A 115 -12.06 -7.52 -7.14
C TYR A 115 -12.30 -6.45 -6.08
N GLY A 116 -12.81 -5.30 -6.49
CA GLY A 116 -12.98 -4.14 -5.64
C GLY A 116 -13.73 -3.01 -6.36
N LYS A 117 -13.51 -1.76 -5.95
CA LYS A 117 -14.04 -0.59 -6.66
C LYS A 117 -13.27 -0.36 -7.96
N GLY A 118 -14.00 -0.05 -9.04
CA GLY A 118 -13.42 0.27 -10.34
C GLY A 118 -14.46 0.65 -11.40
N PRO A 119 -14.07 0.76 -12.69
CA PRO A 119 -12.73 0.45 -13.21
C PRO A 119 -11.69 1.56 -13.00
N PHE A 120 -12.13 2.80 -12.74
CA PHE A 120 -11.25 3.94 -12.51
C PHE A 120 -10.74 3.97 -11.07
N GLU A 121 -9.72 4.78 -10.84
CA GLU A 121 -9.12 5.00 -9.53
C GLU A 121 -10.12 5.58 -8.51
N THR A 122 -9.89 5.28 -7.25
CA THR A 122 -10.76 5.66 -6.13
C THR A 122 -9.94 5.90 -4.88
N TYR A 123 -10.43 6.77 -4.01
CA TYR A 123 -9.86 7.06 -2.69
C TYR A 123 -10.98 7.01 -1.62
N PRO A 124 -10.65 6.88 -0.33
CA PRO A 124 -11.66 6.74 0.73
C PRO A 124 -12.79 7.78 0.70
N ASP A 125 -12.47 9.03 0.37
CA ASP A 125 -13.41 10.15 0.22
C ASP A 125 -13.92 10.35 -1.23
N ARG A 126 -13.38 9.62 -2.21
CA ARG A 126 -13.74 9.66 -3.64
C ARG A 126 -13.90 8.26 -4.23
N LYS A 127 -14.97 7.55 -3.83
CA LYS A 127 -15.24 6.18 -4.31
C LYS A 127 -16.70 5.82 -4.63
N THR A 128 -17.65 6.71 -4.35
CA THR A 128 -19.10 6.42 -4.48
C THR A 128 -19.56 6.23 -5.92
N GLY A 129 -18.87 6.82 -6.89
CA GLY A 129 -19.14 6.64 -8.32
C GLY A 129 -18.68 5.28 -8.88
N ALA A 130 -17.80 4.56 -8.17
CA ALA A 130 -17.26 3.28 -8.63
C ALA A 130 -18.11 2.10 -8.16
N LYS A 131 -18.33 1.14 -9.06
CA LYS A 131 -19.02 -0.11 -8.74
C LYS A 131 -18.03 -1.13 -8.18
N THR A 132 -18.54 -2.07 -7.40
CA THR A 132 -17.76 -3.23 -6.98
C THR A 132 -17.86 -4.30 -8.06
N GLY A 133 -16.71 -4.78 -8.53
CA GLY A 133 -16.62 -5.74 -9.63
C GLY A 133 -15.18 -6.24 -9.81
N ILE A 134 -15.00 -7.17 -10.74
CA ILE A 134 -13.66 -7.64 -11.11
C ILE A 134 -13.22 -6.87 -12.35
N TYR A 135 -12.10 -6.16 -12.20
CA TYR A 135 -11.51 -5.31 -13.22
C TYR A 135 -10.06 -5.71 -13.46
N SER A 136 -9.53 -5.34 -14.61
CA SER A 136 -8.15 -5.64 -15.02
C SER A 136 -7.57 -4.49 -15.82
N VAL A 137 -6.28 -4.22 -15.65
CA VAL A 137 -5.52 -3.25 -16.44
C VAL A 137 -4.21 -3.88 -16.93
N PRO A 138 -3.92 -3.83 -18.23
CA PRO A 138 -2.61 -4.21 -18.76
C PRO A 138 -1.52 -3.32 -18.18
N ALA A 139 -0.38 -3.90 -17.80
CA ALA A 139 0.72 -3.18 -17.16
C ALA A 139 1.32 -2.06 -18.03
N ASP A 140 1.27 -2.22 -19.36
CA ASP A 140 1.71 -1.25 -20.36
C ASP A 140 0.72 -0.10 -20.56
N GLU A 141 -0.57 -0.28 -20.22
CA GLU A 141 -1.60 0.76 -20.28
C GLU A 141 -1.63 1.66 -19.03
N ILE A 142 -0.89 1.30 -17.98
CA ILE A 142 -0.82 2.10 -16.75
C ILE A 142 0.04 3.33 -17.01
N VAL A 143 -0.60 4.49 -17.14
CA VAL A 143 0.06 5.76 -17.45
C VAL A 143 -0.43 6.88 -16.53
N MET A 144 0.42 7.86 -16.27
CA MET A 144 0.07 9.07 -15.52
C MET A 144 -1.09 9.82 -16.21
N PRO A 145 -2.28 9.94 -15.58
CA PRO A 145 -3.42 10.58 -16.22
C PRO A 145 -3.45 12.11 -16.00
N TYR A 146 -2.60 12.63 -15.14
CA TYR A 146 -2.61 14.03 -14.70
C TYR A 146 -1.60 14.90 -15.46
N ASN A 147 -1.87 16.20 -15.55
CA ASN A 147 -0.95 17.17 -16.17
C ASN A 147 0.29 17.47 -15.31
N ILE A 148 0.14 17.35 -13.99
CA ILE A 148 1.21 17.43 -13.00
C ILE A 148 1.34 16.03 -12.41
N THR A 149 2.57 15.56 -12.23
CA THR A 149 2.87 14.25 -11.67
C THR A 149 2.49 14.21 -10.19
N GLU A 150 1.70 13.22 -9.80
CA GLU A 150 1.14 13.06 -8.46
C GLU A 150 0.96 11.56 -8.13
N GLU A 151 0.50 11.23 -6.92
CA GLU A 151 0.00 9.87 -6.64
C GLU A 151 -1.23 9.58 -7.51
N PHE A 152 -1.34 8.37 -8.06
CA PHE A 152 -2.44 7.98 -8.93
C PHE A 152 -2.68 6.47 -8.91
N GLY A 153 -3.87 6.05 -9.38
CA GLY A 153 -4.12 4.64 -9.69
C GLY A 153 -4.49 3.77 -8.48
N ASN A 154 -4.90 4.36 -7.36
CA ASN A 154 -5.40 3.61 -6.21
C ASN A 154 -6.78 3.01 -6.46
N HIS A 155 -7.01 1.77 -6.01
CA HIS A 155 -8.32 1.11 -6.01
C HIS A 155 -8.71 0.72 -4.59
N THR A 156 -9.90 1.13 -4.17
CA THR A 156 -10.44 0.95 -2.80
C THR A 156 -11.36 -0.26 -2.69
N ASP A 157 -11.65 -0.66 -1.44
CA ASP A 157 -12.57 -1.75 -1.09
C ASP A 157 -12.26 -3.06 -1.85
N VAL A 158 -10.96 -3.33 -2.04
CA VAL A 158 -10.44 -4.50 -2.74
C VAL A 158 -10.48 -5.70 -1.80
N ARG A 159 -11.03 -6.80 -2.27
CA ARG A 159 -11.10 -8.08 -1.54
C ARG A 159 -9.95 -8.99 -1.92
N TRP A 160 -9.57 -8.96 -3.19
CA TRP A 160 -8.38 -9.62 -3.71
C TRP A 160 -7.84 -8.86 -4.90
N ALA A 161 -6.52 -8.97 -5.11
CA ALA A 161 -5.84 -8.52 -6.30
C ALA A 161 -4.90 -9.62 -6.80
N ALA A 162 -4.55 -9.58 -8.07
CA ALA A 162 -3.67 -10.54 -8.69
C ALA A 162 -2.81 -9.85 -9.74
N VAL A 163 -1.52 -10.19 -9.76
CA VAL A 163 -0.62 -9.81 -10.84
C VAL A 163 -0.28 -11.04 -11.64
N LEU A 164 -0.42 -10.95 -12.96
CA LEU A 164 -0.08 -12.02 -13.88
C LEU A 164 1.19 -11.65 -14.63
N HIS A 165 2.16 -12.56 -14.65
CA HIS A 165 3.39 -12.43 -15.43
C HIS A 165 3.15 -12.90 -16.87
N LYS A 166 3.92 -12.38 -17.82
CA LYS A 166 3.86 -12.77 -19.25
C LYS A 166 4.08 -14.27 -19.50
N SER A 167 4.65 -14.99 -18.54
CA SER A 167 4.83 -16.45 -18.59
C SER A 167 3.56 -17.25 -18.25
N GLY A 168 2.47 -16.59 -17.82
CA GLY A 168 1.23 -17.24 -17.37
C GLY A 168 1.18 -17.56 -15.87
N LYS A 169 2.26 -17.33 -15.13
CA LYS A 169 2.29 -17.47 -13.66
C LYS A 169 1.91 -16.16 -12.99
N GLY A 170 1.30 -16.20 -11.82
CA GLY A 170 0.94 -15.00 -11.08
C GLY A 170 1.00 -15.14 -9.57
N LEU A 171 0.80 -14.01 -8.90
CA LEU A 171 0.60 -13.93 -7.45
C LEU A 171 -0.75 -13.30 -7.18
N ALA A 172 -1.55 -13.95 -6.34
CA ALA A 172 -2.81 -13.47 -5.83
C ALA A 172 -2.64 -13.01 -4.38
N PHE A 173 -3.23 -11.86 -4.05
CA PHE A 173 -3.16 -11.18 -2.77
C PHE A 173 -4.56 -11.10 -2.20
N PHE A 174 -4.71 -11.52 -0.94
CA PHE A 174 -5.94 -11.48 -0.18
C PHE A 174 -5.65 -10.80 1.15
N SER A 175 -6.61 -10.07 1.70
CA SER A 175 -6.53 -9.54 3.06
C SER A 175 -7.71 -10.04 3.88
N ASP A 176 -7.55 -10.05 5.19
CA ASP A 176 -8.62 -10.39 6.14
C ASP A 176 -9.61 -9.23 6.36
N ASP A 177 -9.30 -8.04 5.85
CA ASP A 177 -10.20 -6.90 5.67
C ASP A 177 -10.17 -6.42 4.20
N LEU A 178 -10.97 -5.41 3.88
CA LEU A 178 -10.84 -4.68 2.63
C LEU A 178 -9.48 -3.94 2.58
N MET A 179 -8.79 -4.07 1.47
CA MET A 179 -7.51 -3.41 1.21
C MET A 179 -7.62 -2.38 0.08
N ASN A 180 -6.58 -1.60 -0.10
CA ASN A 180 -6.37 -0.75 -1.25
C ASN A 180 -5.19 -1.30 -2.07
N VAL A 181 -5.25 -1.11 -3.39
CA VAL A 181 -4.23 -1.63 -4.30
C VAL A 181 -3.89 -0.57 -5.33
N SER A 182 -2.61 -0.33 -5.53
CA SER A 182 -2.07 0.47 -6.63
C SER A 182 -0.80 -0.16 -7.19
N ILE A 183 -0.50 0.11 -8.46
CA ILE A 183 0.73 -0.34 -9.10
C ILE A 183 1.38 0.83 -9.83
N ASN A 184 2.65 1.09 -9.52
CA ASN A 184 3.42 2.19 -10.06
C ASN A 184 4.48 1.70 -11.06
N PRO A 185 4.45 2.15 -12.33
CA PRO A 185 5.42 1.78 -13.34
C PRO A 185 6.63 2.73 -13.43
N TYR A 186 6.73 3.75 -12.58
CA TYR A 186 7.74 4.81 -12.71
C TYR A 186 8.79 4.77 -11.59
N SER A 187 10.05 5.08 -11.93
CA SER A 187 11.16 5.13 -10.97
C SER A 187 11.33 6.48 -10.28
N ASN A 188 10.76 7.55 -10.85
CA ASN A 188 10.96 8.93 -10.41
C ASN A 188 9.63 9.67 -10.16
N LEU A 189 8.57 8.95 -9.76
CA LEU A 189 7.24 9.53 -9.53
C LEU A 189 7.28 10.74 -8.58
N GLU A 190 8.09 10.68 -7.53
CA GLU A 190 8.19 11.73 -6.52
C GLU A 190 8.98 12.97 -6.97
N SER A 191 9.85 12.84 -7.96
CA SER A 191 10.76 13.93 -8.38
C SER A 191 10.45 14.52 -9.75
N ALA A 192 9.69 13.83 -10.59
CA ALA A 192 9.18 14.37 -11.84
C ALA A 192 8.03 15.34 -11.55
N TRP A 193 8.04 16.53 -12.16
CA TRP A 193 6.93 17.48 -12.03
C TRP A 193 5.88 17.29 -13.13
N TYR A 194 6.33 16.88 -14.31
CA TYR A 194 5.47 16.69 -15.48
C TYR A 194 5.54 15.26 -16.03
N PRO A 195 4.45 14.74 -16.63
CA PRO A 195 4.41 13.36 -17.13
C PRO A 195 5.49 13.01 -18.15
N TYR A 196 5.92 13.97 -18.99
CA TYR A 196 6.97 13.73 -19.99
C TYR A 196 8.35 13.46 -19.37
N GLN A 197 8.55 13.80 -18.09
CA GLN A 197 9.79 13.55 -17.34
C GLN A 197 9.79 12.17 -16.67
N LEU A 198 8.66 11.46 -16.66
CA LEU A 198 8.54 10.17 -15.99
C LEU A 198 9.34 9.09 -16.72
N ILE A 199 10.10 8.33 -15.95
CA ILE A 199 10.93 7.24 -16.43
C ILE A 199 10.25 5.94 -16.02
N ARG A 200 9.77 5.17 -17.01
CA ARG A 200 9.23 3.82 -16.76
C ARG A 200 10.36 2.88 -16.33
N LYS A 201 10.04 1.98 -15.43
CA LYS A 201 10.94 0.90 -14.97
C LYS A 201 10.36 -0.47 -15.33
N ASP A 202 11.24 -1.46 -15.45
CA ASP A 202 10.86 -2.83 -15.78
C ASP A 202 10.20 -3.54 -14.60
N ASN A 203 10.68 -3.28 -13.38
CA ASN A 203 10.11 -3.78 -12.13
C ASN A 203 9.03 -2.83 -11.61
N LEU A 204 7.77 -3.25 -11.66
CA LEU A 204 6.65 -2.43 -11.18
C LEU A 204 6.58 -2.48 -9.65
N THR A 205 6.24 -1.37 -9.00
CA THR A 205 5.98 -1.36 -7.55
C THR A 205 4.51 -1.62 -7.30
N LEU A 206 4.17 -2.66 -6.55
CA LEU A 206 2.83 -2.96 -6.08
C LEU A 206 2.68 -2.50 -4.63
N ASN A 207 1.63 -1.75 -4.35
CA ASN A 207 1.23 -1.40 -2.99
C ASN A 207 -0.03 -2.18 -2.61
N ILE A 208 -0.01 -2.81 -1.45
CA ILE A 208 -1.15 -3.48 -0.80
C ILE A 208 -1.38 -2.76 0.53
N ASP A 209 -2.29 -1.80 0.54
CA ASP A 209 -2.44 -0.85 1.63
C ASP A 209 -3.67 -1.16 2.50
N HIS A 210 -3.45 -1.37 3.79
CA HIS A 210 -4.51 -1.55 4.79
C HIS A 210 -5.31 -0.26 5.00
N ARG A 211 -4.62 0.88 4.98
CA ARG A 211 -5.24 2.21 5.04
C ARG A 211 -4.56 3.14 4.05
N VAL A 212 -5.37 3.96 3.40
CA VAL A 212 -4.97 5.08 2.56
C VAL A 212 -5.82 6.25 3.04
N SER A 213 -5.25 7.45 3.11
CA SER A 213 -6.01 8.66 3.40
C SER A 213 -6.81 9.10 2.18
N GLY A 214 -7.89 9.85 2.42
CA GLY A 214 -8.58 10.58 1.37
C GLY A 214 -7.66 11.62 0.72
N ILE A 215 -8.13 12.19 -0.38
CA ILE A 215 -7.38 13.18 -1.17
C ILE A 215 -7.84 14.62 -0.94
N GLY A 216 -8.98 14.82 -0.26
CA GLY A 216 -9.58 16.13 -0.06
C GLY A 216 -9.92 16.81 -1.39
N GLU A 217 -9.98 18.14 -1.38
CA GLU A 217 -10.11 19.00 -2.56
C GLU A 217 -9.48 20.35 -2.26
N THR A 218 -8.83 21.05 -3.19
CA THR A 218 -8.33 22.40 -2.85
C THR A 218 -9.50 23.40 -2.75
N PRO A 219 -9.76 24.10 -1.62
CA PRO A 219 -8.97 24.23 -0.39
C PRO A 219 -9.43 23.38 0.82
N ILE A 220 -10.41 22.49 0.65
CA ILE A 220 -10.93 21.60 1.70
C ILE A 220 -9.98 20.41 1.96
N THR A 221 -9.30 20.41 3.10
CA THR A 221 -8.46 19.27 3.53
C THR A 221 -9.27 17.98 3.67
N VAL A 222 -8.58 16.85 3.67
CA VAL A 222 -9.16 15.53 3.93
C VAL A 222 -9.97 15.60 5.23
N ARG A 223 -11.21 15.14 5.24
CA ARG A 223 -12.01 15.13 6.48
C ARG A 223 -11.47 14.09 7.44
N HIS A 224 -11.57 14.35 8.75
CA HIS A 224 -11.11 13.45 9.82
C HIS A 224 -11.47 11.96 9.62
N ALA A 225 -12.67 11.66 9.14
CA ALA A 225 -13.13 10.28 8.92
C ALA A 225 -12.37 9.52 7.81
N TYR A 226 -11.61 10.23 6.97
CA TYR A 226 -10.85 9.68 5.85
C TYR A 226 -9.34 9.82 6.04
N ARG A 227 -8.87 10.06 7.27
CA ARG A 227 -7.44 10.22 7.57
C ARG A 227 -6.87 8.98 8.24
N THR A 228 -5.64 8.65 7.87
CA THR A 228 -4.86 7.56 8.48
C THR A 228 -4.01 8.12 9.61
N TYR A 229 -4.52 8.14 10.83
CA TYR A 229 -3.81 8.75 11.97
C TYR A 229 -2.63 7.91 12.47
N PRO A 230 -1.64 8.52 13.16
CA PRO A 230 -0.68 7.79 13.97
C PRO A 230 -1.39 6.93 15.02
N ASP A 231 -1.34 5.61 14.83
CA ASP A 231 -2.00 4.63 15.71
C ASP A 231 -1.30 3.26 15.58
N THR A 232 -1.85 2.25 16.25
CA THR A 232 -1.55 0.85 16.05
C THR A 232 -2.48 0.26 14.99
N TYR A 233 -1.90 -0.36 13.97
CA TYR A 233 -2.63 -1.10 12.95
C TYR A 233 -2.24 -2.58 13.01
N HIS A 234 -3.20 -3.44 12.68
CA HIS A 234 -2.99 -4.88 12.54
C HIS A 234 -3.78 -5.36 11.34
N TYR A 235 -3.09 -6.03 10.42
CA TYR A 235 -3.70 -6.58 9.22
C TYR A 235 -2.93 -7.81 8.75
N ARG A 236 -3.62 -8.68 8.02
CA ARG A 236 -3.00 -9.86 7.41
C ARG A 236 -3.15 -9.81 5.90
N VAL A 237 -2.12 -10.29 5.22
CA VAL A 237 -2.10 -10.47 3.76
C VAL A 237 -1.69 -11.90 3.44
N ARG A 238 -2.53 -12.63 2.72
CA ARG A 238 -2.20 -13.94 2.14
C ARG A 238 -1.78 -13.73 0.69
N ILE A 239 -0.61 -14.26 0.35
CA ILE A 239 -0.04 -14.29 -0.98
C ILE A 239 -0.06 -15.74 -1.45
N ARG A 240 -0.69 -16.00 -2.60
CA ARG A 240 -0.79 -17.34 -3.20
C ARG A 240 -0.31 -17.31 -4.66
N PRO A 241 0.65 -18.16 -5.06
CA PRO A 241 0.97 -18.40 -6.46
C PRO A 241 -0.21 -19.06 -7.22
N PHE A 242 -0.41 -18.70 -8.48
CA PHE A 242 -1.43 -19.32 -9.34
C PHE A 242 -1.01 -19.37 -10.82
N ASP A 243 -1.66 -20.24 -11.61
CA ASP A 243 -1.33 -20.51 -13.02
C ASP A 243 -2.30 -19.84 -14.02
N GLY A 244 -2.92 -18.73 -13.60
CA GLY A 244 -3.44 -17.71 -14.53
C GLY A 244 -4.93 -17.73 -14.85
N THR A 245 -5.76 -18.61 -14.26
CA THR A 245 -7.21 -18.57 -14.54
C THR A 245 -7.98 -17.66 -13.58
N ARG A 246 -8.98 -16.95 -14.09
CA ARG A 246 -9.81 -16.02 -13.30
C ARG A 246 -10.74 -16.77 -12.35
N GLU A 247 -11.20 -17.95 -12.76
CA GLU A 247 -12.03 -18.85 -11.98
C GLU A 247 -11.29 -19.32 -10.71
N GLU A 248 -10.00 -19.66 -10.85
CA GLU A 248 -9.11 -19.95 -9.70
C GLU A 248 -9.08 -18.78 -8.72
N LEU A 249 -8.84 -17.54 -9.19
CA LEU A 249 -8.78 -16.36 -8.33
C LEU A 249 -10.08 -16.15 -7.54
N VAL A 250 -11.24 -16.32 -8.20
CA VAL A 250 -12.55 -16.19 -7.54
C VAL A 250 -12.76 -17.28 -6.50
N GLN A 251 -12.34 -18.51 -6.80
CA GLN A 251 -12.45 -19.62 -5.87
C GLN A 251 -11.53 -19.42 -4.65
N MET A 252 -10.28 -19.04 -4.88
CA MET A 252 -9.30 -18.74 -3.83
C MET A 252 -9.78 -17.59 -2.93
N GLY A 253 -10.42 -16.57 -3.50
CA GLY A 253 -10.98 -15.43 -2.74
C GLY A 253 -12.17 -15.76 -1.85
N ARG A 254 -12.72 -16.98 -1.93
CA ARG A 254 -13.79 -17.47 -1.04
C ARG A 254 -13.26 -18.31 0.12
N GLU A 255 -12.00 -18.72 0.06
CA GLU A 255 -11.37 -19.50 1.12
C GLU A 255 -11.18 -18.64 2.37
N LYS A 256 -11.50 -19.21 3.53
CA LYS A 256 -11.16 -18.60 4.81
C LYS A 256 -9.78 -19.06 5.25
N TRP A 257 -9.01 -18.16 5.85
CA TRP A 257 -7.64 -18.36 6.30
C TRP A 257 -7.30 -17.46 7.49
#